data_AF-A0A3C0Q635-F1
#
_entry.id   AF-A0A3C0Q635-F1
#
_cell.length_a   1.000
_cell.length_b   1.000
_cell.length_c   1.000
_cell.angle_alpha   90.00
_cell.angle_beta   90.00
_cell.angle_gamma   90.00
#
_symmetry.space_group_name_H-M   'P 1'
#
loop_
_entity.id
_entity.type
_entity.pdbx_description
1 polymer ?
#
loop_
_entity_poly.entity_id
_entity_poly.type
_entity_poly.pdbx_seq_one_letter_code
_entity_poly.pdbx_strand_id
1 'polypeptide(L)'
;MVPHRPELKIFADDDDEDDDATSQPEFATEENMGLTRIFINPKTAEATITLKENTSTPRQIGDAARYLSNIAGGTPEQIILHVRAYGLKGIDIALNRSDLERAFLKHQGSTEEIWQTTSFFRDG
;
A
#
# COMPACT_ATOMS: atom_id res chain seq x y z
N MET A 1 13.27 -10.54 59.40
CA MET A 1 13.72 -9.41 58.57
C MET A 1 15.02 -9.87 57.91
N VAL A 2 15.13 -10.16 56.62
CA VAL A 2 14.62 -9.58 55.35
C VAL A 2 14.36 -10.75 54.36
N PRO A 3 13.39 -10.66 53.42
CA PRO A 3 12.75 -11.85 52.80
C PRO A 3 13.49 -12.42 51.58
N HIS A 4 13.35 -13.74 51.41
CA HIS A 4 13.67 -14.46 50.18
C HIS A 4 12.70 -14.04 49.06
N ARG A 5 13.27 -13.65 47.93
CA ARG A 5 12.58 -13.32 46.66
C ARG A 5 11.82 -14.54 46.14
N PRO A 6 10.51 -14.45 45.84
CA PRO A 6 9.81 -15.54 45.18
C PRO A 6 10.19 -15.55 43.69
N GLU A 7 10.66 -16.70 43.19
CA GLU A 7 10.70 -16.97 41.77
C GLU A 7 9.27 -17.20 41.27
N LEU A 8 8.78 -16.25 40.50
CA LEU A 8 7.48 -16.32 39.84
C LEU A 8 7.57 -17.36 38.71
N LYS A 9 7.21 -18.62 39.00
CA LYS A 9 6.71 -19.54 37.98
C LYS A 9 5.26 -19.14 37.71
N ILE A 10 5.03 -18.31 36.69
CA ILE A 10 3.69 -18.09 36.16
C ILE A 10 3.43 -19.14 35.09
N PHE A 11 2.30 -19.79 35.27
CA PHE A 11 1.72 -20.87 34.51
C PHE A 11 1.31 -20.37 33.12
N ALA A 12 1.50 -21.24 32.13
CA ALA A 12 0.81 -21.15 30.86
C ALA A 12 -0.59 -21.74 31.07
N ASP A 13 -1.61 -20.89 31.03
CA ASP A 13 -3.00 -21.12 30.57
C ASP A 13 -3.78 -19.80 30.82
N ASP A 14 -4.87 -19.56 30.07
CA ASP A 14 -5.62 -18.30 29.82
C ASP A 14 -4.96 -17.38 28.78
N ASP A 15 -5.61 -16.94 27.69
CA ASP A 15 -7.05 -16.68 27.52
C ASP A 15 -7.44 -16.84 26.03
N ASP A 16 -8.60 -17.44 25.77
CA ASP A 16 -9.27 -17.44 24.47
C ASP A 16 -9.78 -16.01 24.19
N GLU A 17 -8.98 -15.18 23.52
CA GLU A 17 -9.49 -13.96 22.86
C GLU A 17 -9.89 -14.28 21.41
N ASP A 18 -11.05 -14.92 21.26
CA ASP A 18 -11.94 -14.63 20.14
C ASP A 18 -12.42 -13.17 20.31
N ASP A 19 -11.81 -12.20 19.63
CA ASP A 19 -12.58 -11.02 19.21
C ASP A 19 -11.97 -10.33 17.97
N ASP A 20 -12.65 -10.58 16.86
CA ASP A 20 -12.85 -9.67 15.74
C ASP A 20 -11.61 -8.90 15.25
N ALA A 21 -10.70 -9.61 14.59
CA ALA A 21 -9.93 -9.00 13.51
C ALA A 21 -10.93 -8.67 12.40
N THR A 22 -11.67 -7.57 12.61
CA THR A 22 -12.53 -6.87 11.66
C THR A 22 -11.97 -7.12 10.28
N SER A 23 -12.69 -7.93 9.51
CA SER A 23 -12.47 -8.04 8.08
C SER A 23 -12.70 -6.62 7.55
N GLN A 24 -11.62 -5.83 7.49
CA GLN A 24 -11.63 -4.57 6.78
C GLN A 24 -12.17 -4.94 5.40
N PRO A 25 -13.25 -4.30 4.93
CA PRO A 25 -13.77 -4.66 3.63
C PRO A 25 -12.65 -4.24 2.69
N GLU A 26 -11.90 -5.20 2.14
CA GLU A 26 -10.86 -4.92 1.14
C GLU A 26 -11.47 -3.98 0.07
N PHE A 27 -12.71 -4.31 -0.32
CA PHE A 27 -13.61 -3.55 -1.19
C PHE A 27 -13.85 -2.09 -0.80
N ALA A 28 -13.98 -1.77 0.49
CA ALA A 28 -14.26 -0.40 0.93
C ALA A 28 -13.01 0.48 0.78
N THR A 29 -11.82 -0.08 1.02
CA THR A 29 -10.57 0.68 0.89
C THR A 29 -10.30 1.02 -0.57
N GLU A 30 -10.49 0.06 -1.47
CA GLU A 30 -10.24 0.23 -2.91
C GLU A 30 -11.23 1.21 -3.55
N GLU A 31 -12.52 1.08 -3.25
CA GLU A 31 -13.55 2.01 -3.72
C GLU A 31 -13.33 3.42 -3.16
N ASN A 32 -12.93 3.53 -1.89
CA ASN A 32 -12.56 4.81 -1.27
C ASN A 32 -11.30 5.42 -1.89
N MET A 33 -10.40 4.63 -2.44
CA MET A 33 -9.23 5.10 -3.20
C MET A 33 -9.51 5.29 -4.69
N GLY A 34 -10.69 4.90 -5.18
CA GLY A 34 -11.04 4.93 -6.61
C GLY A 34 -10.30 3.88 -7.44
N LEU A 35 -9.82 2.80 -6.80
CA LEU A 35 -9.11 1.70 -7.44
C LEU A 35 -10.09 0.70 -8.04
N THR A 36 -9.80 0.27 -9.27
CA THR A 36 -10.56 -0.76 -9.98
C THR A 36 -9.61 -1.60 -10.82
N ARG A 37 -10.05 -2.79 -11.23
CA ARG A 37 -9.28 -3.69 -12.12
C ARG A 37 -7.87 -3.97 -11.58
N ILE A 38 -7.80 -4.40 -10.33
CA ILE A 38 -6.53 -4.77 -9.69
C ILE A 38 -6.10 -6.13 -10.24
N PHE A 39 -4.88 -6.21 -10.76
CA PHE A 39 -4.26 -7.45 -11.19
C PHE A 39 -2.88 -7.56 -10.55
N ILE A 40 -2.60 -8.71 -9.95
CA ILE A 40 -1.34 -8.99 -9.28
C ILE A 40 -0.76 -10.25 -9.88
N ASN A 41 0.50 -10.15 -10.31
CA ASN A 41 1.29 -11.30 -10.72
C ASN A 41 2.71 -11.19 -10.12
N PRO A 42 3.56 -12.21 -10.27
CA PRO A 42 4.90 -12.20 -9.67
C PRO A 42 5.84 -11.10 -10.16
N LYS A 43 5.54 -10.42 -11.27
CA LYS A 43 6.39 -9.36 -11.85
C LYS A 43 5.78 -7.97 -11.67
N THR A 44 4.46 -7.86 -11.80
CA THR A 44 3.75 -6.59 -11.79
C THR A 44 2.50 -6.65 -10.90
N ALA A 45 2.23 -5.54 -10.21
CA ALA A 45 0.92 -5.27 -9.64
C ALA A 45 0.36 -4.02 -10.32
N GLU A 46 -0.81 -4.14 -10.93
CA GLU A 46 -1.40 -3.08 -11.74
C GLU A 46 -2.85 -2.80 -11.33
N ALA A 47 -3.26 -1.53 -11.40
CA ALA A 47 -4.64 -1.14 -11.17
C ALA A 47 -5.00 0.13 -11.92
N THR A 48 -6.30 0.33 -12.14
CA THR A 48 -6.86 1.60 -12.60
C THR A 48 -7.21 2.48 -11.40
N ILE A 49 -6.68 3.70 -11.34
CA ILE A 49 -7.04 4.70 -10.33
C ILE A 49 -7.91 5.80 -10.96
N THR A 50 -9.09 6.03 -10.41
CA THR A 50 -9.96 7.16 -10.77
C THR A 50 -9.71 8.31 -9.80
N LEU A 51 -9.08 9.37 -10.29
CA LEU A 51 -8.74 10.54 -9.49
C LEU A 51 -9.99 11.27 -9.03
N LYS A 52 -10.07 11.52 -7.72
CA LYS A 52 -11.13 12.30 -7.09
C LYS A 52 -10.78 13.78 -7.12
N GLU A 53 -11.81 14.60 -7.28
CA GLU A 53 -11.70 16.05 -7.13
C GLU A 53 -11.31 16.42 -5.68
N ASN A 54 -10.73 17.60 -5.50
CA ASN A 54 -10.40 18.16 -4.18
C ASN A 54 -9.35 17.38 -3.36
N THR A 55 -8.68 16.39 -3.94
CA THR A 55 -7.56 15.68 -3.33
C THR A 55 -6.32 15.79 -4.22
N SER A 56 -5.16 16.02 -3.61
CA SER A 56 -3.89 16.13 -4.34
C SER A 56 -3.61 14.87 -5.18
N THR A 57 -3.43 15.04 -6.49
CA THR A 57 -3.13 13.94 -7.43
C THR A 57 -1.89 13.14 -7.02
N PRO A 58 -0.73 13.77 -6.71
CA PRO A 58 0.43 13.05 -6.19
C PRO A 58 0.14 12.19 -4.95
N ARG A 59 -0.72 12.69 -4.04
CA ARG A 59 -1.09 11.95 -2.83
C ARG A 59 -1.93 10.72 -3.17
N GLN A 60 -2.95 10.88 -4.01
CA GLN A 60 -3.80 9.75 -4.45
C GLN A 60 -2.98 8.66 -5.14
N ILE A 61 -2.03 9.05 -6.01
CA ILE A 61 -1.12 8.12 -6.68
C ILE A 61 -0.22 7.42 -5.65
N GLY A 62 0.35 8.14 -4.69
CA GLY A 62 1.20 7.56 -3.65
C GLY A 62 0.46 6.59 -2.75
N ASP A 63 -0.76 6.95 -2.32
CA ASP A 63 -1.61 6.10 -1.48
C ASP A 63 -2.00 4.82 -2.24
N ALA A 64 -2.37 4.92 -3.52
CA ALA A 64 -2.67 3.78 -4.38
C ALA A 64 -1.45 2.87 -4.61
N ALA A 65 -0.29 3.45 -4.91
CA ALA A 65 0.94 2.69 -5.11
C ALA A 65 1.35 1.94 -3.84
N ARG A 66 1.19 2.57 -2.68
CA ARG A 66 1.41 1.95 -1.38
C ARG A 66 0.45 0.79 -1.15
N TYR A 67 -0.83 1.02 -1.41
CA TYR A 67 -1.85 0.00 -1.26
C TYR A 67 -1.52 -1.25 -2.11
N LEU A 68 -1.22 -1.05 -3.40
CA LEU A 68 -0.82 -2.13 -4.31
C LEU A 68 0.44 -2.86 -3.84
N SER A 69 1.46 -2.13 -3.37
CA SER A 69 2.71 -2.73 -2.86
C SER A 69 2.46 -3.61 -1.62
N ASN A 70 1.53 -3.20 -0.75
CA ASN A 70 1.17 -3.95 0.46
C ASN A 70 0.42 -5.23 0.11
N ILE A 71 -0.64 -5.15 -0.70
CA ILE A 71 -1.47 -6.32 -1.02
C ILE A 71 -0.74 -7.33 -1.92
N ALA A 72 0.19 -6.84 -2.75
CA ALA A 72 0.91 -7.71 -3.66
C ALA A 72 2.02 -8.53 -2.99
N GLY A 73 2.25 -8.36 -1.68
CA GLY A 73 3.33 -9.02 -0.95
C GLY A 73 4.70 -8.64 -1.53
N GLY A 74 5.77 -9.37 -1.18
CA GLY A 74 7.15 -9.05 -1.60
C GLY A 74 7.52 -9.39 -3.05
N THR A 75 6.57 -9.83 -3.89
CA THR A 75 6.88 -10.46 -5.18
C THR A 75 7.01 -9.53 -6.38
N PRO A 76 6.11 -8.56 -6.63
CA PRO A 76 6.17 -7.79 -7.86
C PRO A 76 7.25 -6.72 -7.80
N GLU A 77 8.06 -6.65 -8.84
CA GLU A 77 9.13 -5.67 -9.01
C GLU A 77 8.59 -4.29 -9.42
N GLN A 78 7.41 -4.27 -10.06
CA GLN A 78 6.80 -3.03 -10.59
C GLN A 78 5.35 -2.86 -10.14
N ILE A 79 4.99 -1.61 -9.84
CA ILE A 79 3.63 -1.16 -9.57
C ILE A 79 3.19 -0.27 -10.73
N ILE A 80 2.07 -0.59 -11.38
CA ILE A 80 1.54 0.15 -12.53
C ILE A 80 0.17 0.74 -12.20
N LEU A 81 0.01 2.03 -12.41
CA LEU A 81 -1.25 2.75 -12.21
C LEU A 81 -1.76 3.31 -13.53
N HIS A 82 -2.93 2.84 -13.95
CA HIS A 82 -3.67 3.40 -15.07
C HIS A 82 -4.53 4.55 -14.58
N VAL A 83 -4.08 5.78 -14.80
CA VAL A 83 -4.75 6.97 -14.25
C VAL A 83 -5.97 7.31 -15.10
N ARG A 84 -7.11 7.54 -14.44
CA ARG A 84 -8.32 8.09 -15.05
C ARG A 84 -8.77 9.32 -14.30
N ALA A 85 -9.24 10.32 -15.02
CA ALA A 85 -9.85 11.52 -14.44
C ALA A 85 -11.07 11.90 -15.27
N TYR A 86 -12.22 12.14 -14.62
CA TYR A 86 -13.47 12.50 -15.29
C TYR A 86 -13.87 11.55 -16.44
N GLY A 87 -13.61 10.25 -16.27
CA GLY A 87 -13.88 9.22 -17.29
C GLY A 87 -12.87 9.17 -18.45
N LEU A 88 -11.86 10.04 -18.46
CA LEU A 88 -10.82 10.09 -19.48
C LEU A 88 -9.62 9.21 -19.11
N LYS A 89 -9.04 8.53 -20.10
CA LYS A 89 -7.76 7.81 -19.96
C LYS A 89 -6.64 8.84 -19.85
N GLY A 90 -5.96 8.83 -18.71
CA GLY A 90 -4.80 9.66 -18.42
C GLY A 90 -3.49 8.97 -18.80
N ILE A 91 -2.42 9.37 -18.12
CA ILE A 91 -1.10 8.78 -18.28
C ILE A 91 -0.96 7.55 -17.39
N ASP A 92 -0.32 6.51 -17.89
CA ASP A 92 0.02 5.37 -17.07
C ASP A 92 1.33 5.67 -16.33
N ILE A 93 1.39 5.27 -15.07
CA ILE A 93 2.50 5.52 -14.16
C ILE A 93 3.06 4.17 -13.72
N ALA A 94 4.29 3.87 -14.09
CA ALA A 94 5.02 2.73 -13.53
C ALA A 94 6.03 3.17 -12.49
N LEU A 95 6.01 2.50 -11.35
CA LEU A 95 6.87 2.71 -10.19
C LEU A 95 7.62 1.42 -9.89
N ASN A 96 8.92 1.52 -9.59
CA ASN A 96 9.67 0.37 -9.11
C ASN A 96 9.38 0.17 -7.61
N ARG A 97 9.12 -1.07 -7.21
CA ARG A 97 8.88 -1.43 -5.81
C ARG A 97 10.05 -0.99 -4.92
N SER A 98 11.29 -1.19 -5.36
CA SER A 98 12.46 -0.83 -4.56
C SER A 98 12.51 0.66 -4.21
N ASP A 99 11.99 1.52 -5.09
CA ASP A 99 11.96 2.96 -4.83
C ASP A 99 10.83 3.36 -3.88
N LEU A 100 9.69 2.67 -3.97
CA LEU A 100 8.62 2.77 -2.97
C LEU A 100 9.12 2.35 -1.58
N GLU A 101 9.76 1.19 -1.45
CA GLU A 101 10.31 0.68 -0.19
C GLU A 101 11.36 1.62 0.41
N ARG A 102 12.25 2.18 -0.42
CA ARG A 102 13.23 3.18 0.02
C ARG A 102 12.57 4.45 0.55
N ALA A 103 11.54 4.93 -0.14
CA ALA A 103 10.79 6.10 0.30
C ALA A 103 10.05 5.86 1.62
N PHE A 104 9.53 4.65 1.84
CA PHE A 104 8.89 4.28 3.11
C PHE A 104 9.87 4.17 4.27
N LEU A 105 11.03 3.54 4.07
CA LEU A 105 12.03 3.29 5.12
C LEU A 105 12.73 4.58 5.61
N LYS A 106 12.87 5.59 4.76
CA LYS A 106 13.59 6.82 5.13
C LYS A 106 12.74 7.82 5.93
N HIS A 107 11.42 7.64 6.05
CA HIS A 107 10.47 8.64 6.60
C HIS A 107 10.63 10.08 6.02
N GLN A 108 11.37 10.18 4.92
CA GLN A 108 11.78 11.38 4.20
C GLN A 108 12.04 10.91 2.78
N GLY A 109 10.95 10.69 2.03
CA GLY A 109 11.03 10.86 0.60
C GLY A 109 10.59 12.28 0.35
N SER A 110 11.52 13.21 0.07
CA SER A 110 11.10 14.42 -0.66
C SER A 110 10.31 13.92 -1.85
N THR A 111 9.25 14.62 -2.25
CA THR A 111 8.41 14.24 -3.40
C THR A 111 9.30 13.76 -4.56
N GLU A 112 10.44 14.42 -4.79
CA GLU A 112 11.48 14.12 -5.78
C GLU A 112 12.17 12.74 -5.70
N GLU A 113 12.25 12.07 -4.55
CA GLU A 113 12.95 10.77 -4.38
C GLU A 113 12.11 9.59 -4.88
N ILE A 114 10.78 9.67 -4.79
CA ILE A 114 9.86 8.62 -5.27
C ILE A 114 9.81 8.61 -6.80
N TRP A 115 10.03 9.76 -7.45
CA TRP A 115 9.83 9.90 -8.89
C TRP A 115 11.06 9.55 -9.75
N GLN A 116 12.21 9.23 -9.15
CA GLN A 116 13.49 9.11 -9.86
C GLN A 116 13.48 8.06 -11.00
N THR A 117 12.68 7.00 -10.85
CA THR A 117 12.53 5.92 -11.84
C THR A 117 11.11 5.81 -12.37
N THR A 118 10.25 6.79 -12.03
CA THR A 118 8.86 6.78 -12.51
C THR A 118 8.84 6.93 -14.01
N SER A 119 8.25 5.95 -14.66
CA SER A 119 8.06 5.99 -16.11
C SER A 119 6.62 6.36 -16.40
N PHE A 120 6.47 7.38 -17.23
CA PHE A 120 5.18 7.85 -17.72
C PHE A 120 5.00 7.39 -19.16
N PHE A 121 3.94 6.64 -19.43
CA PHE A 121 3.65 6.18 -20.78
C PHE A 121 2.17 6.36 -21.09
N ARG A 122 1.89 6.54 -22.39
CA ARG A 122 0.54 6.65 -22.91
C ARG A 122 0.31 5.43 -23.78
N ASP A 123 -0.46 4.49 -23.29
CA ASP A 123 -0.95 3.40 -24.13
C ASP A 123 -1.99 3.97 -25.11
N GLY A 124 -1.68 3.92 -26.40
CA GLY A 124 -2.42 4.54 -27.50
C GLY A 124 -3.70 3.82 -27.87
#